data_AF-A0A8C7LLD7-F1
#
_entry.id   AF-A0A8C7LLD7-F1
#
_cell.length_a   1.000
_cell.length_b   1.000
_cell.length_c   1.000
_cell.angle_alpha   90.00
_cell.angle_beta   90.00
_cell.angle_gamma   90.00
#
_symmetry.space_group_name_H-M   'P 1'
#
loop_
_entity.id
_entity.type
_entity.pdbx_description
1 polymer ?
#
loop_
_entity_poly.entity_id
_entity_poly.type
_entity_poly.pdbx_seq_one_letter_code
_entity_poly.pdbx_strand_id
1 'polypeptide(L)'
;MSGSSRPGEMSNSQLFQQLALLGWLRSDSEKDKEILTAITGIQVARELMNRLTGQREVDAFKKECIQSIADFVQKNPRASQKEINTAVEKHVLLFAARVQALDSAPLL
;
A
#
# COMPACT_ATOMS: atom_id res chain seq x y z
N MET A 1 -9.67 1.57 -0.90
CA MET A 1 -10.83 0.77 -0.45
C MET A 1 -10.36 -0.13 0.68
N SER A 2 -10.87 0.08 1.89
CA SER A 2 -10.49 -0.68 3.08
C SER A 2 -11.11 -2.07 3.00
N GLY A 3 -10.32 -3.05 2.55
CA GLY A 3 -10.60 -4.45 2.77
C GLY A 3 -10.07 -4.82 4.14
N SER A 4 -10.95 -4.93 5.12
CA SER A 4 -10.68 -5.68 6.34
C SER A 4 -10.37 -7.14 5.94
N SER A 5 -9.09 -7.50 5.84
CA SER A 5 -8.69 -8.89 5.58
C SER A 5 -9.20 -9.75 6.74
N ARG A 6 -10.15 -10.64 6.45
CA ARG A 6 -10.58 -11.64 7.43
C ARG A 6 -9.39 -12.55 7.76
N PRO A 7 -9.29 -13.06 9.01
CA PRO A 7 -8.27 -14.05 9.33
C PRO A 7 -8.52 -15.30 8.48
N GLY A 8 -7.70 -15.50 7.45
CA GLY A 8 -7.81 -16.61 6.49
C GLY A 8 -7.99 -16.19 5.03
N GLU A 9 -8.22 -14.92 4.70
CA GLU A 9 -8.28 -14.45 3.31
C GLU A 9 -6.87 -14.20 2.77
N MET A 10 -6.44 -15.05 1.83
CA MET A 10 -5.19 -14.87 1.11
C MET A 10 -5.36 -13.85 -0.02
N SER A 11 -4.36 -12.98 -0.19
CA SER A 11 -4.35 -12.07 -1.35
C SER A 11 -4.15 -12.85 -2.64
N ASN A 12 -4.62 -12.32 -3.77
CA ASN A 12 -4.47 -12.98 -5.07
C ASN A 12 -3.00 -13.34 -5.37
N SER A 13 -2.03 -12.50 -4.99
CA SER A 13 -0.61 -12.80 -5.18
C SER A 13 -0.11 -13.95 -4.32
N GLN A 14 -0.61 -14.07 -3.07
CA GLN A 14 -0.32 -15.19 -2.18
C GLN A 14 -0.93 -16.48 -2.71
N LEU A 15 -2.15 -16.42 -3.24
CA LEU A 15 -2.82 -17.55 -3.88
C LEU A 15 -2.04 -18.05 -5.10
N PHE A 16 -1.62 -17.16 -6.00
CA PHE A 16 -0.83 -17.54 -7.19
C PHE A 16 0.52 -18.15 -6.82
N GLN A 17 1.19 -17.63 -5.79
CA GLN A 17 2.45 -18.19 -5.31
C GLN A 17 2.26 -19.59 -4.71
N GLN A 18 1.19 -19.81 -3.94
CA GLN A 18 0.87 -21.15 -3.40
C GLN A 18 0.49 -22.15 -4.49
N LEU A 19 -0.24 -21.72 -5.52
CA LEU A 19 -0.56 -22.57 -6.67
C LEU A 19 0.70 -22.95 -7.46
N ALA A 20 1.61 -21.99 -7.68
CA ALA A 20 2.88 -22.26 -8.34
C ALA A 20 3.78 -23.19 -7.51
N LEU A 21 3.85 -22.99 -6.19
CA LEU A 21 4.58 -23.87 -5.27
C LEU A 21 3.99 -25.28 -5.24
N LEU A 22 2.67 -25.40 -5.23
CA LEU A 22 1.99 -26.69 -5.30
C LEU A 22 2.26 -27.41 -6.62
N GLY A 23 2.28 -26.67 -7.74
CA GLY A 23 2.68 -27.18 -9.05
C GLY A 23 4.09 -27.76 -9.02
N TRP A 24 5.05 -27.00 -8.49
CA TRP A 24 6.44 -27.42 -8.33
C TRP A 24 6.61 -28.65 -7.43
N LEU A 25 5.91 -28.71 -6.29
CA LEU A 25 5.94 -29.87 -5.39
C LEU A 25 5.30 -31.12 -6.01
N ARG A 26 4.27 -30.95 -6.85
CA ARG A 26 3.56 -32.06 -7.50
C ARG A 26 4.28 -32.57 -8.74
N SER A 27 5.06 -31.71 -9.38
CA SER A 27 5.71 -31.96 -10.65
C SER A 27 7.04 -31.21 -10.65
N ASP A 28 8.17 -31.93 -10.61
CA ASP A 28 9.52 -31.36 -10.72
C ASP A 28 9.81 -30.93 -12.18
N SER A 29 8.83 -30.30 -12.82
CA SER A 29 8.94 -29.83 -14.19
C SER A 29 9.59 -28.45 -14.21
N GLU A 30 10.45 -28.20 -15.19
CA GLU A 30 11.12 -26.92 -15.37
C GLU A 30 10.11 -25.77 -15.56
N LYS A 31 8.94 -26.03 -16.14
CA LYS A 31 7.87 -25.04 -16.30
C LYS A 31 7.31 -24.54 -14.97
N ASP A 32 7.15 -25.43 -13.99
CA ASP A 32 6.62 -25.06 -12.68
C ASP A 32 7.65 -24.23 -11.88
N LYS A 33 8.95 -24.52 -12.05
CA LYS A 33 10.06 -23.71 -11.52
C LYS A 33 10.09 -22.32 -12.13
N GLU A 34 9.92 -22.21 -13.45
CA GLU A 34 9.87 -20.94 -14.16
C GLU A 34 8.70 -20.06 -13.68
N ILE A 35 7.51 -20.63 -13.53
CA ILE A 35 6.32 -19.90 -13.05
C ILE A 35 6.53 -19.38 -11.62
N LEU A 36 7.03 -20.23 -10.71
CA LEU A 36 7.31 -19.83 -9.33
C LEU A 36 8.39 -18.74 -9.27
N THR A 37 9.43 -18.87 -10.09
CA THR A 37 10.53 -17.89 -10.18
C THR A 37 10.02 -16.55 -10.69
N ALA A 38 9.17 -16.53 -11.72
CA ALA A 38 8.58 -15.32 -12.27
C ALA A 38 7.70 -14.59 -11.23
N ILE A 39 6.80 -15.32 -10.55
CA ILE A 39 5.92 -14.74 -9.53
C ILE A 39 6.74 -14.17 -8.37
N THR A 40 7.71 -14.94 -7.88
CA THR A 40 8.59 -14.51 -6.79
C THR A 40 9.43 -13.31 -7.20
N GLY A 41 9.97 -13.33 -8.43
CA GLY A 41 10.76 -12.23 -8.99
C GLY A 41 9.97 -10.92 -9.07
N ILE A 42 8.72 -10.96 -9.54
CA ILE A 42 7.84 -9.78 -9.58
C ILE A 42 7.58 -9.25 -8.16
N GLN A 43 7.31 -10.13 -7.19
CA GLN A 43 7.08 -9.71 -5.81
C GLN A 43 8.32 -9.05 -5.19
N VAL A 44 9.50 -9.62 -5.39
CA VAL A 44 10.76 -9.08 -4.89
C VAL A 44 11.09 -7.75 -5.58
N ALA A 45 10.94 -7.66 -6.91
CA ALA A 45 11.16 -6.42 -7.65
C ALA A 45 10.22 -5.30 -7.19
N ARG A 46 8.94 -5.62 -6.93
CA ARG A 46 7.97 -4.66 -6.40
C ARG A 46 8.33 -4.20 -4.99
N GLU A 47 8.77 -5.10 -4.12
CA GLU A 47 9.17 -4.75 -2.75
C GLU A 47 10.45 -3.90 -2.74
N LEU A 48 11.45 -4.24 -3.57
CA LEU A 48 12.64 -3.42 -3.76
C LEU A 48 12.30 -2.03 -4.29
N MET A 49 11.44 -1.96 -5.32
CA MET A 49 10.98 -0.67 -5.85
C MET A 49 10.29 0.14 -4.77
N ASN A 50 9.35 -0.43 -4.02
CA ASN A 50 8.66 0.26 -2.94
C ASN A 50 9.60 0.75 -1.82
N ARG A 51 10.67 0.01 -1.53
CA ARG A 51 11.69 0.41 -0.54
C ARG A 51 12.59 1.53 -1.06
N LEU A 52 12.94 1.49 -2.35
CA LEU A 52 13.80 2.49 -2.97
C LEU A 52 13.06 3.78 -3.33
N THR A 53 11.77 3.71 -3.65
CA THR A 53 10.99 4.90 -4.05
C THR A 53 10.23 5.54 -2.89
N GLY A 54 10.29 4.97 -1.68
CA GLY A 54 9.50 5.44 -0.52
C GLY A 54 7.98 5.36 -0.74
N GLN A 55 7.53 4.68 -1.79
CA GLN A 55 6.13 4.73 -2.23
C GLN A 55 5.17 4.12 -1.21
N ARG A 56 5.66 3.18 -0.39
CA ARG A 56 4.92 2.64 0.76
C ARG A 56 4.61 3.71 1.81
N GLU A 57 5.54 4.63 2.05
CA GLU A 57 5.40 5.70 3.05
C GLU A 57 4.51 6.82 2.50
N VAL A 58 4.63 7.15 1.22
CA VAL A 58 3.71 8.05 0.51
C VAL A 58 2.27 7.53 0.58
N ASP A 59 2.06 6.25 0.28
CA ASP A 59 0.74 5.61 0.37
C ASP A 59 0.20 5.60 1.81
N ALA A 60 1.08 5.40 2.81
CA ALA A 60 0.71 5.47 4.21
C ALA A 60 0.27 6.88 4.62
N PHE A 61 1.03 7.92 4.24
CA PHE A 61 0.65 9.31 4.51
C PHE A 61 -0.63 9.72 3.79
N LYS A 62 -0.84 9.24 2.57
CA LYS A 62 -2.09 9.47 1.83
C LYS A 62 -3.28 8.86 2.58
N LYS A 63 -3.14 7.62 3.06
CA LYS A 63 -4.17 6.94 3.84
C LYS A 63 -4.47 7.70 5.15
N GLU A 64 -3.44 8.15 5.86
CA GLU A 64 -3.59 8.93 7.10
C GLU A 64 -4.28 10.28 6.87
N CYS A 65 -3.95 10.98 5.78
CA CYS A 65 -4.59 12.23 5.39
C CYS A 65 -6.09 12.04 5.16
N ILE A 66 -6.47 11.04 4.36
CA ILE A 66 -7.87 10.69 4.08
C ILE A 66 -8.60 10.32 5.38
N GLN A 67 -7.98 9.48 6.22
CA GLN A 67 -8.55 9.08 7.51
C GLN A 67 -8.78 10.29 8.41
N SER A 68 -7.82 11.21 8.52
CA SER A 68 -7.92 12.39 9.37
C SER A 68 -9.03 13.34 8.93
N ILE A 69 -9.19 13.54 7.62
CA ILE A 69 -10.27 14.34 7.04
C ILE A 69 -11.63 13.67 7.32
N ALA A 70 -11.73 12.35 7.10
CA ALA A 70 -12.96 11.61 7.37
C ALA A 70 -13.35 11.69 8.85
N ASP A 71 -12.38 11.51 9.75
CA ASP A 71 -12.58 11.62 11.19
C ASP A 71 -13.02 13.05 11.60
N PHE A 72 -12.46 14.08 10.96
CA PHE A 72 -12.86 15.47 11.20
C PHE A 72 -14.33 15.70 10.82
N VAL A 73 -14.73 15.25 9.63
CA VAL A 73 -16.13 15.39 9.15
C VAL A 73 -17.07 14.59 10.06
N GLN A 74 -16.68 13.39 10.48
CA GLN A 74 -17.50 12.54 11.35
C GLN A 74 -17.69 13.16 12.74
N LYS A 75 -16.65 13.79 13.31
CA LYS A 75 -16.71 14.47 14.61
C LYS A 75 -17.44 15.81 14.55
N ASN A 76 -17.50 16.44 13.38
CA ASN A 76 -18.12 17.75 13.18
C ASN A 76 -19.22 17.68 12.11
N PRO A 77 -20.33 16.98 12.35
CA PRO A 77 -21.38 16.74 11.34
C PRO A 77 -22.14 18.01 10.92
N ARG A 78 -21.99 19.11 11.66
CA ARG A 78 -22.56 20.43 11.35
C ARG A 78 -21.51 21.44 10.88
N ALA A 79 -20.29 20.99 10.62
CA ALA A 79 -19.24 21.86 10.10
C ALA A 79 -19.71 22.51 8.79
N SER A 80 -19.51 23.82 8.70
CA SER A 80 -19.72 24.56 7.47
C SER A 80 -18.70 24.14 6.41
N GLN A 81 -19.03 24.39 5.14
CA GLN A 81 -18.10 24.12 4.04
C GLN A 81 -16.75 24.80 4.24
N LYS A 82 -16.74 26.00 4.83
CA LYS A 82 -15.50 26.74 5.11
C LYS A 82 -14.64 26.02 6.14
N GLU A 83 -15.23 25.50 7.20
CA GLU A 83 -14.51 24.75 8.24
C GLU A 83 -13.97 23.42 7.70
N ILE A 84 -14.75 22.73 6.86
CA ILE A 84 -14.30 21.51 6.18
C ILE A 84 -13.13 21.82 5.25
N ASN A 85 -13.23 22.87 4.43
CA ASN A 85 -12.14 23.26 3.52
C ASN A 85 -10.86 23.58 4.29
N THR A 86 -10.94 24.34 5.39
CA THR A 86 -9.77 24.64 6.22
C THR A 86 -9.16 23.38 6.84
N ALA A 87 -9.98 22.42 7.28
CA ALA A 87 -9.48 21.15 7.79
C ALA A 87 -8.79 20.33 6.69
N VAL A 88 -9.40 20.23 5.51
CA VAL A 88 -8.83 19.55 4.34
C VAL A 88 -7.49 20.18 3.96
N GLU A 89 -7.44 21.50 3.79
CA GLU A 89 -6.21 22.23 3.44
C GLU A 89 -5.10 21.94 4.45
N LYS A 90 -5.41 22.00 5.76
CA LYS A 90 -4.44 21.69 6.82
C LYS A 90 -3.88 20.27 6.69
N HIS A 91 -4.73 19.27 6.48
CA HIS A 91 -4.30 17.88 6.37
C HIS A 91 -3.53 17.60 5.07
N VAL A 92 -3.91 18.25 3.97
CA VAL A 92 -3.21 18.16 2.68
C VAL A 92 -1.82 18.82 2.76
N LEU A 93 -1.69 19.98 3.42
CA LEU A 93 -0.39 20.62 3.64
C LEU A 93 0.54 19.75 4.49
N LEU A 94 0.00 19.13 5.54
CA LEU A 94 0.77 18.19 6.36
C LEU A 94 1.24 16.97 5.55
N PHE A 95 0.37 16.43 4.69
CA PHE A 95 0.73 15.36 3.77
C PHE A 95 1.86 15.79 2.80
N ALA A 96 1.72 16.95 2.16
CA ALA A 96 2.72 17.46 1.23
C ALA A 96 4.09 17.67 1.91
N ALA A 97 4.11 18.23 3.12
CA ALA A 97 5.34 18.40 3.90
C ALA A 97 6.02 17.06 4.22
N ARG A 98 5.23 16.03 4.56
CA ARG A 98 5.75 14.69 4.86
C ARG A 98 6.28 13.97 3.62
N VAL A 99 5.62 14.12 2.46
CA VAL A 99 6.13 13.58 1.19
C VAL A 99 7.44 14.28 0.79
N GLN A 100 7.50 15.60 0.90
CA GLN A 100 8.73 16.35 0.60
C GLN A 100 9.91 15.95 1.51
N ALA A 101 9.63 15.65 2.78
CA ALA A 101 10.63 15.14 3.72
C ALA A 101 11.15 13.74 3.34
N LEU A 102 10.30 12.88 2.77
CA LEU A 102 10.72 11.57 2.24
C LEU A 102 11.59 11.71 0.99
N ASP A 103 11.21 12.58 0.05
CA ASP A 103 12.00 12.83 -1.16
C ASP A 103 13.40 13.39 -0.86
N SER A 104 13.54 14.08 0.26
CA SER A 104 14.80 14.67 0.73
C SER A 104 15.64 13.71 1.60
N ALA A 105 15.08 12.54 1.97
CA ALA A 105 15.78 11.57 2.80
C ALA A 105 16.77 10.75 1.94
N PRO A 106 18.01 10.53 2.41
CA PRO A 106 19.00 9.78 1.65
C PRO A 106 18.56 8.32 1.50
N LEU A 107 18.59 7.84 0.25
CA LEU A 107 18.41 6.43 -0.09
C LEU A 107 19.59 5.65 0.50
N LEU A 108 19.34 4.85 1.54
CA LEU A 108 20.27 3.82 2.01
C LEU A 108 20.36 2.67 1.01
#